data_AF-A0A6G2W036-F1
#
_entry.id   AF-A0A6G2W036-F1
#
_cell.length_a   1.000
_cell.length_b   1.000
_cell.length_c   1.000
_cell.angle_alpha   90.00
_cell.angle_beta   90.00
_cell.angle_gamma   90.00
#
_symmetry.space_group_name_H-M   'P 1'
#
loop_
_entity.id
_entity.type
_entity.pdbx_description
1 polymer ?
#
loop_
_entity_poly.entity_id
_entity_poly.type
_entity_poly.pdbx_seq_one_letter_code
_entity_poly.pdbx_strand_id
1 'polypeptide(L)'
;GIKNNGVGAYSRVHYGNSYVNAFWDDSCFCMTYGDGSGNAKPLTAIDVAGHEMSHGVTSATANLTYSGESGGLNEATSDIFGT
;
A
#
# COMPACT_ATOMS: atom_id res chain seq x y z
N GLY A 1 -11.28 10.19 -3.36
CA GLY A 1 -10.13 9.27 -3.33
C GLY A 1 -9.15 9.71 -2.27
N ILE A 2 -7.98 9.07 -2.21
CA ILE A 2 -6.96 9.22 -1.16
C ILE A 2 -6.64 10.70 -0.82
N LYS A 3 -6.52 11.57 -1.83
CA LYS A 3 -6.23 13.02 -1.65
C LYS A 3 -7.46 13.89 -1.36
N ASN A 4 -8.60 13.30 -1.02
CA ASN A 4 -9.89 13.99 -0.82
C ASN A 4 -10.32 14.90 -2.00
N ASN A 5 -9.97 14.53 -3.23
CA ASN A 5 -10.22 15.34 -4.45
C ASN A 5 -11.05 14.62 -5.51
N GLY A 6 -11.71 13.51 -5.15
CA GLY A 6 -12.48 12.68 -6.09
C GLY A 6 -11.66 11.84 -7.08
N VAL A 7 -10.33 12.00 -7.17
CA VAL A 7 -9.48 11.22 -8.08
C VAL A 7 -9.06 9.90 -7.41
N GLY A 8 -9.15 8.80 -8.16
CA GLY A 8 -8.75 7.47 -7.71
C GLY A 8 -7.25 7.22 -7.90
N ALA A 9 -6.66 6.42 -7.01
CA ALA A 9 -5.40 5.72 -7.28
C ALA A 9 -5.69 4.48 -8.13
N TYR A 10 -4.67 3.94 -8.79
CA TYR A 10 -4.78 2.71 -9.55
C TYR A 10 -3.94 1.59 -8.93
N SER A 11 -4.29 0.35 -9.29
CA SER A 11 -3.60 -0.86 -8.84
C SER A 11 -2.81 -1.46 -9.99
N ARG A 12 -1.62 -1.99 -9.69
CA ARG A 12 -0.79 -2.77 -10.62
C ARG A 12 -0.54 -4.16 -10.04
N VAL A 13 -0.66 -5.19 -10.87
CA VAL A 13 -0.39 -6.60 -10.51
C VAL A 13 0.70 -7.17 -11.43
N HIS A 14 1.16 -8.40 -11.18
CA HIS A 14 2.25 -9.02 -11.92
C HIS A 14 3.54 -8.19 -11.89
N TYR A 15 3.79 -7.54 -10.75
CA TYR A 15 4.98 -6.73 -10.57
C TYR A 15 6.21 -7.61 -10.33
N GLY A 16 7.22 -7.44 -11.18
CA GLY A 16 8.46 -8.19 -11.09
C GLY A 16 8.29 -9.67 -11.44
N ASN A 17 9.19 -10.51 -10.90
CA ASN A 17 9.13 -11.95 -11.04
C ASN A 17 9.44 -12.59 -9.68
N SER A 18 8.53 -13.44 -9.20
CA SER A 18 8.56 -14.03 -7.87
C SER A 18 8.72 -12.98 -6.77
N TYR A 19 8.11 -11.80 -6.95
CA TYR A 19 8.21 -10.68 -6.03
C TYR A 19 7.28 -10.89 -4.84
N VAL A 20 7.87 -11.05 -3.66
CA VAL A 20 7.15 -11.35 -2.40
C VAL A 20 6.91 -10.06 -1.62
N ASN A 21 6.21 -9.10 -2.23
CA ASN A 21 5.77 -7.90 -1.53
C ASN A 21 4.60 -7.20 -2.24
N ALA A 22 3.92 -6.34 -1.49
CA ALA A 22 3.04 -5.28 -1.98
C ALA A 22 3.55 -3.94 -1.44
N PHE A 23 3.20 -2.83 -2.10
CA PHE A 23 3.55 -1.50 -1.61
C PHE A 23 2.69 -0.39 -2.24
N TRP A 24 2.54 0.71 -1.51
CA TRP A 24 2.16 2.03 -2.01
C TRP A 24 3.36 2.84 -2.52
N ASP A 25 3.19 3.61 -3.60
CA ASP A 25 4.19 4.58 -4.07
C ASP A 25 3.52 5.92 -4.45
N ASP A 26 3.95 7.00 -3.79
CA ASP A 26 3.47 8.37 -4.02
C ASP A 26 3.84 8.90 -5.40
N SER A 27 4.97 8.47 -5.98
CA SER A 27 5.46 8.90 -7.29
C SER A 27 4.51 8.47 -8.40
N CYS A 28 4.04 7.23 -8.34
CA CYS A 28 3.06 6.71 -9.28
C CYS A 28 1.61 6.93 -8.85
N PHE A 29 1.37 7.29 -7.58
CA PHE A 29 0.05 7.35 -6.94
C PHE A 29 -0.73 6.03 -7.10
N CYS A 30 -0.07 4.92 -6.75
CA CYS A 30 -0.57 3.58 -7.05
C CYS A 30 -0.18 2.54 -5.99
N MET A 31 -1.04 1.53 -5.81
CA MET A 31 -0.66 0.29 -5.13
C MET A 31 -0.07 -0.69 -6.15
N THR A 32 0.96 -1.41 -5.74
CA THR A 32 1.65 -2.40 -6.58
C THR A 32 1.73 -3.74 -5.85
N TYR A 33 1.36 -4.82 -6.54
CA TYR A 33 1.30 -6.17 -5.98
C TYR A 33 2.20 -7.12 -6.78
N GLY A 34 3.12 -7.78 -6.08
CA GLY A 34 3.84 -8.93 -6.62
C GLY A 34 3.00 -10.20 -6.62
N ASP A 35 3.43 -11.18 -7.40
CA ASP A 35 2.76 -12.48 -7.54
C ASP A 35 3.17 -13.51 -6.46
N GLY A 36 3.98 -13.08 -5.49
CA GLY A 36 4.46 -13.93 -4.40
C GLY A 36 5.52 -14.93 -4.83
N SER A 37 5.90 -15.82 -3.91
CA SER A 37 6.95 -16.81 -4.16
C SER A 37 6.56 -17.74 -5.31
N GLY A 38 7.44 -17.87 -6.31
CA GLY A 38 7.20 -18.67 -7.51
C GLY A 38 6.01 -18.20 -8.36
N ASN A 39 5.57 -16.95 -8.21
CA ASN A 39 4.36 -16.40 -8.85
C ASN A 39 3.07 -17.18 -8.52
N ALA A 40 3.04 -17.85 -7.36
CA ALA A 40 1.96 -18.78 -7.02
C ALA A 40 0.70 -18.09 -6.49
N LYS A 41 0.83 -16.91 -5.85
CA LYS A 41 -0.29 -16.22 -5.21
C LYS A 41 -0.02 -14.71 -5.12
N PRO A 42 -0.70 -13.89 -5.93
CA PRO A 42 -0.62 -12.43 -5.83
C PRO A 42 -1.04 -11.93 -4.45
N LEU A 43 -0.29 -10.95 -3.92
CA LEU A 43 -0.52 -10.35 -2.60
C LEU A 43 -1.71 -9.35 -2.67
N THR A 44 -2.88 -9.85 -3.05
CA THR A 44 -4.09 -9.06 -3.34
C THR A 44 -5.23 -9.33 -2.36
N ALA A 45 -4.90 -9.84 -1.17
CA ALA A 45 -5.88 -9.97 -0.11
C ALA A 45 -6.47 -8.58 0.24
N ILE A 46 -7.74 -8.53 0.67
CA ILE A 46 -8.44 -7.26 0.85
C ILE A 46 -7.79 -6.39 1.94
N ASP A 47 -7.28 -7.03 2.98
CA ASP A 47 -6.53 -6.42 4.08
C ASP A 47 -5.19 -5.85 3.60
N VAL A 48 -4.46 -6.59 2.77
CA VAL A 48 -3.23 -6.10 2.12
C VAL A 48 -3.56 -4.92 1.20
N ALA A 49 -4.61 -5.01 0.39
CA ALA A 49 -5.00 -3.90 -0.49
C ALA A 49 -5.44 -2.65 0.29
N GLY A 50 -6.16 -2.84 1.40
CA GLY A 50 -6.55 -1.78 2.33
C GLY A 50 -5.35 -1.16 3.05
N HIS A 51 -4.38 -1.98 3.44
CA HIS A 51 -3.11 -1.55 4.04
C HIS A 51 -2.33 -0.65 3.06
N GLU A 52 -2.12 -1.08 1.82
CA GLU A 52 -1.42 -0.25 0.83
C GLU A 52 -2.18 1.05 0.49
N MET A 53 -3.51 0.99 0.40
CA MET A 53 -4.31 2.20 0.19
C MET A 53 -4.17 3.18 1.36
N SER A 54 -4.07 2.66 2.57
CA SER A 54 -3.97 3.44 3.81
C SER A 54 -2.62 4.15 3.95
N HIS A 55 -1.53 3.57 3.44
CA HIS A 55 -0.27 4.31 3.28
C HIS A 55 -0.44 5.57 2.44
N GLY A 56 -1.20 5.48 1.35
CA GLY A 56 -1.53 6.66 0.54
C GLY A 56 -2.34 7.69 1.32
N VAL A 57 -3.29 7.27 2.16
CA VAL A 57 -4.05 8.18 3.03
C VAL A 57 -3.13 8.85 4.05
N THR A 58 -2.25 8.09 4.70
CA THR A 58 -1.26 8.61 5.64
C THR A 58 -0.34 9.63 4.97
N SER A 59 0.19 9.31 3.77
CA SER A 59 1.02 10.23 2.99
C SER A 59 0.30 11.53 2.62
N ALA A 60 -0.97 11.44 2.23
CA ALA A 60 -1.80 12.61 1.88
C ALA A 60 -2.28 13.44 3.09
N THR A 61 -2.11 12.95 4.33
CA THR A 61 -2.65 13.57 5.54
C THR A 61 -1.58 13.80 6.60
N ALA A 62 -1.38 12.85 7.53
CA ALA A 62 -0.45 12.98 8.66
C ALA A 62 1.03 13.02 8.21
N ASN A 63 1.33 12.48 7.03
CA ASN A 63 2.65 12.41 6.42
C ASN A 63 3.72 11.89 7.41
N LEU A 64 3.40 10.76 8.05
CA LEU A 64 4.27 10.14 9.05
C LEU A 64 5.53 9.58 8.38
N THR A 65 6.69 10.13 8.75
CA THR A 65 7.99 9.63 8.29
C THR A 65 8.13 8.14 8.60
N TYR A 66 8.52 7.37 7.58
CA TYR A 66 8.67 5.92 7.67
C TYR A 66 9.94 5.47 8.41
N SER A 67 10.06 5.86 9.68
CA SER A 67 11.20 5.59 10.54
C SER A 67 10.81 5.71 12.01
N GLY A 68 11.42 4.90 12.89
CA GLY A 68 11.17 4.94 14.33
C GLY A 68 9.69 4.81 14.70
N GLU A 69 9.25 5.58 15.70
CA GLU A 69 7.86 5.55 16.18
C GLU A 69 6.87 6.05 15.12
N SER A 70 7.22 7.06 14.32
CA SER A 70 6.35 7.52 13.24
C SER A 70 6.17 6.46 12.15
N GLY A 71 7.21 5.66 11.88
CA GLY A 71 7.10 4.51 10.99
C GLY A 71 6.18 3.44 11.55
N GLY A 72 6.33 3.11 12.84
CA GLY A 72 5.43 2.17 13.51
C GLY A 72 3.96 2.63 13.52
N LEU A 73 3.70 3.93 13.71
CA LEU A 73 2.36 4.50 13.61
C LEU A 73 1.82 4.49 12.17
N ASN A 74 2.68 4.68 11.17
CA ASN A 74 2.31 4.59 9.76
C ASN A 74 1.83 3.17 9.41
N GLU A 75 2.62 2.15 9.77
CA GLU A 75 2.29 0.73 9.61
C GLU A 75 1.01 0.35 10.37
N ALA A 76 0.94 0.68 11.66
CA ALA A 76 -0.22 0.31 12.48
C ALA A 76 -1.51 0.96 11.98
N THR A 77 -1.45 2.19 11.47
CA THR A 77 -2.62 2.85 10.86
C THR A 77 -3.07 2.09 9.62
N SER A 78 -2.14 1.62 8.78
CA SER A 78 -2.46 0.81 7.60
C SER A 78 -3.10 -0.53 7.96
N ASP A 79 -2.61 -1.20 8.99
CA ASP A 79 -3.21 -2.45 9.48
C ASP A 79 -4.62 -2.25 10.05
N ILE A 80 -4.82 -1.18 10.83
CA ILE A 80 -6.12 -0.86 11.44
C ILE A 80 -7.18 -0.59 10.37
N PHE A 81 -6.85 0.17 9.33
CA PHE A 81 -7.79 0.48 8.25
C PHE A 81 -7.96 -0.66 7.25
N GLY A 82 -7.00 -1.57 7.13
CA GLY A 82 -7.07 -2.74 6.25
C GLY A 82 -7.93 -3.89 6.80
N THR A 83 -8.11 -4.01 8.12
CA THR A 83 -8.83 -5.12 8.78
C THR A 83 -10.35 -4.97 8.70
#